data_AF-A0AAW6N8Q2-F1
#
_entry.id   AF-A0AAW6N8Q2-F1
#
_cell.length_a   1.000
_cell.length_b   1.000
_cell.length_c   1.000
_cell.angle_alpha   90.00
_cell.angle_beta   90.00
_cell.angle_gamma   90.00
#
_symmetry.space_group_name_H-M   'P 1'
#
loop_
_entity.id
_entity.type
_entity.pdbx_description
1 polymer ?
#
loop_
_entity_poly.entity_id
_entity_poly.type
_entity_poly.pdbx_seq_one_letter_code
_entity_poly.pdbx_strand_id
1 'polypeptide(L)' 'MNQEEIRCTGCSKLLFKMDNGGLAGSLSIKCPRCRQFNNLRPMTSPSPERPDREGKEATCGSSYHQKT' A
#
# COMPACT_ATOMS: atom_id res chain seq x y z
N MET A 1 12.66 -7.83 21.96
CA MET A 1 11.73 -6.95 21.23
C MET A 1 12.29 -6.83 19.81
N ASN A 2 11.53 -7.25 18.80
CA ASN A 2 11.98 -7.25 17.41
C ASN A 2 11.50 -5.96 16.75
N GLN A 3 12.43 -5.06 16.46
CA GLN A 3 12.15 -3.77 15.83
C GLN A 3 12.33 -3.85 14.31
N GLU A 4 11.40 -3.27 13.57
CA GLU A 4 11.49 -3.10 12.12
C GLU A 4 12.06 -1.72 11.76
N GLU A 5 12.90 -1.69 10.73
CA GLU A 5 13.48 -0.46 10.21
C GLU A 5 12.60 0.14 9.13
N ILE A 6 12.07 1.34 9.36
CA ILE A 6 11.35 2.07 8.34
C ILE A 6 12.31 2.99 7.59
N ARG A 7 12.40 2.77 6.28
CA ARG A 7 13.29 3.50 5.38
C ARG A 7 12.50 4.35 4.39
N CYS A 8 13.10 5.45 3.98
CA CYS A 8 12.51 6.33 2.99
C CYS A 8 12.42 5.65 1.62
N THR A 9 11.26 5.70 0.98
CA THR A 9 11.01 5.11 -0.34
C THR A 9 11.79 5.78 -1.48
N GLY A 10 12.25 7.03 -1.30
CA GLY A 10 13.00 7.77 -2.32
C GLY A 10 14.53 7.69 -2.21
N CYS A 11 15.08 7.47 -1.01
CA CYS A 11 16.55 7.52 -0.81
C CYS A 11 17.10 6.50 0.21
N SER A 12 16.27 5.55 0.65
CA SER A 12 16.61 4.46 1.57
C SER A 12 17.20 4.89 2.93
N LYS A 13 17.15 6.19 3.26
CA LYS A 13 17.53 6.71 4.58
C LYS A 13 16.65 6.07 5.64
N LEU A 14 17.25 5.56 6.71
CA LEU A 14 16.52 5.16 7.91
C LEU A 14 15.76 6.38 8.45
N LEU A 15 14.45 6.25 8.59
CA LEU A 15 13.58 7.28 9.15
C LEU A 15 13.43 7.07 10.66
N PHE A 16 13.05 5.86 11.06
CA PHE A 16 12.91 5.44 12.46
C PHE A 16 12.80 3.90 12.55
N LYS A 17 12.78 3.38 13.77
CA LYS A 17 12.50 1.96 14.07
C LYS A 17 11.21 1.86 14.88
N MET A 18 10.43 0.81 14.68
CA MET A 18 9.23 0.56 15.49
C MET A 18 9.12 -0.93 15.85
N ASP A 19 8.49 -1.23 16.98
CA ASP A 19 8.08 -2.59 17.30
C ASP A 19 6.93 -3.03 16.39
N ASN A 20 6.78 -4.34 16.18
CA ASN A 20 5.68 -4.89 15.41
C ASN A 20 4.32 -4.49 16.04
N GLY A 21 3.41 -3.95 15.24
CA GLY A 21 2.13 -3.40 15.72
C GLY A 21 2.25 -2.03 16.42
N GLY A 22 3.42 -1.40 16.45
CA GLY A 22 3.64 -0.10 17.10
C GLY A 22 2.97 1.10 16.43
N LEU A 23 2.33 0.90 15.28
CA LEU A 23 1.61 1.94 14.54
C LEU A 23 0.10 1.73 14.63
N ALA A 24 -0.57 2.47 15.51
CA ALA A 24 -2.02 2.41 15.70
C ALA A 24 -2.82 3.25 14.68
N GLY A 25 -2.17 4.22 14.02
CA GLY A 25 -2.83 5.17 13.10
C GLY A 25 -1.98 5.50 11.88
N SER A 26 -2.42 6.45 11.07
CA SER A 26 -1.61 6.91 9.91
C SER A 26 -0.45 7.79 10.39
N LEU A 27 0.72 7.63 9.77
CA LEU A 27 1.90 8.46 10.03
C LEU A 27 2.45 9.03 8.72
N SER A 28 2.58 10.35 8.66
CA SER A 28 3.23 11.06 7.56
C SER A 28 4.54 11.67 8.06
N ILE A 29 5.66 11.25 7.48
CA ILE A 29 7.00 11.73 7.87
C ILE A 29 7.77 12.26 6.66
N LYS A 30 8.38 13.44 6.83
CA LYS A 30 9.25 14.03 5.81
C LYS A 30 10.66 13.49 5.95
N CYS A 31 11.25 13.04 4.84
CA CYS A 31 12.65 12.61 4.84
C CYS A 31 13.60 13.82 4.95
N PRO A 32 14.51 13.88 5.94
CA PRO A 32 15.45 15.00 6.06
C PRO A 32 16.55 15.00 4.99
N ARG A 33 16.68 13.94 4.18
CA ARG A 33 17.65 13.85 3.08
C ARG A 33 17.03 14.28 1.74
N CYS A 34 16.02 13.55 1.25
CA CYS A 34 15.43 13.82 -0.06
C CYS A 34 14.16 14.69 -0.03
N ARG A 35 13.68 15.08 1.17
CA ARG A 35 12.48 15.93 1.38
C ARG A 35 11.14 15.30 0.97
N GLN A 36 11.13 14.05 0.52
CA GLN A 36 9.93 13.30 0.19
C GLN A 36 9.11 12.99 1.44
N PHE A 37 7.78 13.09 1.33
CA PHE A 37 6.85 12.62 2.35
C PHE A 37 6.62 11.12 2.19
N ASN A 38 6.74 10.38 3.30
CA ASN A 38 6.45 8.95 3.38
C ASN A 38 5.19 8.79 4.23
N ASN A 39 4.17 8.15 3.68
CA ASN A 39 2.89 7.92 4.34
C ASN A 39 2.80 6.43 4.70
N LEU A 40 2.75 6.14 5.99
CA LEU A 40 2.68 4.79 6.53
C LEU A 40 1.28 4.57 7.09
N ARG A 41 0.74 3.37 6.84
CA ARG A 41 -0.56 2.95 7.37
C ARG A 41 -0.35 1.70 8.24
N PRO A 42 -1.16 1.50 9.29
CA PRO A 42 -1.15 0.26 10.06
C PRO A 42 -1.36 -0.94 9.12
N MET A 43 -0.68 -2.05 9.40
CA MET A 43 -0.85 -3.30 8.63
C MET A 43 -2.26 -3.89 8.80
N THR A 44 -2.91 -3.60 9.92
CA THR A 44 -4.33 -3.89 10.14
C THR A 44 -5.18 -2.87 9.38
N SER A 45 -5.28 -3.03 8.06
CA SER A 45 -6.39 -2.43 7.34
C SER A 45 -7.67 -3.17 7.73
N PRO A 46 -8.80 -2.48 7.99
CA PRO A 46 -10.09 -3.13 7.87
C PRO A 46 -10.17 -3.57 6.41
N SER A 47 -10.15 -4.88 6.15
CA SER A 47 -10.33 -5.43 4.81
C SER A 47 -11.62 -4.82 4.26
N PRO A 48 -11.60 -4.02 3.18
CA PRO A 48 -12.83 -3.74 2.48
C PRO A 48 -13.24 -5.08 1.90
N GLU A 49 -14.22 -5.72 2.51
CA GLU A 49 -14.85 -6.92 1.97
C GLU A 49 -15.26 -6.56 0.54
N ARG A 50 -14.52 -7.10 -0.43
CA ARG A 50 -14.78 -6.85 -1.84
C ARG A 50 -16.13 -7.50 -2.07
N PRO A 51 -17.20 -6.76 -2.44
CA PRO A 51 -18.47 -7.40 -2.71
C PRO A 51 -18.23 -8.45 -3.80
N ASP A 52 -18.67 -9.68 -3.52
CA ASP A 52 -18.61 -10.77 -4.48
C ASP A 52 -19.36 -10.31 -5.74
N ARG A 53 -18.76 -10.50 -6.90
CA ARG A 53 -19.45 -10.16 -8.15
C ARG A 53 -20.51 -11.23 -8.35
N GLU A 54 -21.76 -10.88 -8.07
CA GLU A 54 -22.90 -11.73 -8.34
C GLU A 54 -22.99 -12.05 -9.85
N GLY A 55 -22.36 -13.16 -10.23
CA GLY A 55 -22.78 -14.07 -11.29
C GLY A 55 -23.03 -13.51 -12.69
N LYS A 56 -22.37 -12.43 -13.14
CA LYS A 56 -22.36 -12.07 -14.57
C LYS A 56 -20.99 -12.28 -15.16
N GLU A 57 -20.92 -13.29 -16.03
CA GLU A 57 -19.73 -13.61 -16.82
C GLU A 57 -19.12 -12.33 -17.38
N ALA A 58 -17.82 -12.16 -17.14
CA ALA A 58 -17.06 -11.12 -17.80
C ALA A 58 -16.91 -11.54 -19.27
N THR A 59 -17.95 -11.29 -20.08
CA THR A 59 -17.74 -11.13 -21.50
C THR A 59 -16.82 -9.93 -21.66
N CYS A 60 -15.53 -10.22 -21.83
CA CYS A 60 -14.56 -9.26 -22.31
C CYS A 60 -15.14 -8.74 -23.63
N GLY A 61 -15.71 -7.54 -23.60
CA GLY A 61 -16.20 -6.81 -24.77
C GLY A 61 -15.03 -6.38 -25.63
N SER A 62 -14.31 -7.35 -26.19
CA SER A 62 -13.41 -7.13 -27.30
C SER A 62 -14.29 -6.72 -28.48
N SER A 63 -14.31 -5.43 -28.78
CA SER A 63 -14.97 -4.85 -29.96
C SER A 63 -14.23 -5.16 -31.26
N TYR A 64 -13.15 -5.94 -31.20
CA TYR A 64 -12.35 -6.28 -32.36
C TYR A 64 -13.04 -7.38 -33.17
N HIS A 65 -13.53 -7.00 -34.34
CA HIS A 65 -13.92 -7.96 -35.37
C HIS A 65 -12.67 -8.73 -35.83
N GLN A 66 -12.68 -10.04 -35.65
CA GLN A 66 -11.73 -10.90 -36.37
C GLN A 66 -12.12 -10.85 -37.84
N LYS A 67 -11.21 -10.35 -38.68
CA LYS A 67 -11.36 -10.42 -40.14
C LYS A 67 -11.19 -11.89 -40.55
N THR A 68 -12.19 -12.39 -41.27
CA THR A 68 -12.18 -13.67 -41.99
C THR A 68 -11.13 -13.70 -43.07
#